data_AF-A0A1Q4F9L6-F1
#
_entry.id   AF-A0A1Q4F9L6-F1
#
_cell.length_a   1.000
_cell.length_b   1.000
_cell.length_c   1.000
_cell.angle_alpha   90.00
_cell.angle_beta   90.00
_cell.angle_gamma   90.00
#
_symmetry.space_group_name_H-M   'P 1'
#
loop_
_entity.id
_entity.type
_entity.pdbx_description
1 polymer ?
#
loop_
_entity_poly.entity_id
_entity_poly.type
_entity_poly.pdbx_seq_one_letter_code
_entity_poly.pdbx_strand_id
1 'polypeptide(L)'
;TPAQSTNIHFNETQWLQALFLLADTQSWLQQLQEGLIWQLPIKHRKKLLRKGSYLSSKALAHILERHYYKVPRHPLTGKFTIPIPQIVACIRDACQQPPETVPHSPHLQRVLDTGTPLGHDPSGNTVTTITVITSTGGEIITAFPGILPPQQQDL
;
A
#
# COMPACT_ATOMS: atom_id res chain seq x y z
N THR A 1 14.03 -23.70 50.07
CA THR A 1 12.94 -24.42 49.38
C THR A 1 12.94 -23.96 47.94
N PRO A 2 13.17 -24.83 46.93
CA PRO A 2 13.24 -24.36 45.55
C PRO A 2 11.84 -24.00 45.06
N ALA A 3 11.72 -22.87 44.37
CA ALA A 3 10.49 -22.39 43.77
C ALA A 3 9.98 -23.44 42.79
N GLN A 4 8.77 -23.94 43.03
CA GLN A 4 8.06 -24.83 42.11
C GLN A 4 7.93 -24.08 40.79
N SER A 5 8.54 -24.64 39.74
CA SER A 5 8.19 -24.27 38.37
C SER A 5 6.70 -24.55 38.22
N THR A 6 5.91 -23.48 38.13
CA THR A 6 4.50 -23.58 37.75
C THR A 6 4.48 -24.12 36.34
N ASN A 7 4.39 -25.44 36.22
CA ASN A 7 4.21 -26.14 34.97
C ASN A 7 2.82 -25.75 34.46
N ILE A 8 2.76 -24.68 33.65
CA ILE A 8 1.53 -24.27 33.01
C ILE A 8 1.17 -25.40 32.06
N HIS A 9 0.29 -26.29 32.51
CA HIS A 9 -0.17 -27.40 31.68
C HIS A 9 -0.86 -26.81 30.45
N PHE A 10 -0.38 -27.19 29.27
CA PHE A 10 -0.99 -26.76 28.01
C PHE A 10 -2.46 -27.24 27.98
N ASN A 11 -3.39 -26.30 27.84
CA ASN A 11 -4.80 -26.61 27.63
C ASN A 11 -5.08 -26.63 26.13
N GLU A 12 -4.98 -27.81 25.53
CA GLU A 12 -5.16 -28.02 24.10
C GLU A 12 -6.53 -27.57 23.61
N THR A 13 -7.60 -27.81 24.38
CA THR A 13 -8.96 -27.43 23.99
C THR A 13 -9.09 -25.90 23.89
N GLN A 14 -8.62 -25.17 24.90
CA GLN A 14 -8.65 -23.71 24.88
C GLN A 14 -7.77 -23.14 23.77
N TRP A 15 -6.60 -23.74 23.54
CA TRP A 15 -5.69 -23.32 22.47
C TRP A 15 -6.32 -23.51 21.08
N LEU A 16 -6.96 -24.65 20.82
CA LEU A 16 -7.67 -24.92 19.57
C LEU A 16 -8.83 -23.92 19.35
N GLN A 17 -9.61 -23.62 20.39
CA GLN A 17 -10.68 -22.62 20.32
C GLN A 17 -10.13 -21.24 19.93
N ALA A 18 -9.04 -20.81 20.57
CA ALA A 18 -8.40 -19.54 20.25
C ALA A 18 -7.85 -19.52 18.82
N LEU A 19 -7.23 -20.62 18.37
CA LEU A 19 -6.69 -20.76 17.01
C LEU A 19 -7.80 -20.60 15.96
N PHE A 20 -8.91 -21.33 16.09
CA PHE A 20 -10.00 -21.24 15.11
C PHE A 20 -10.68 -19.88 15.12
N LEU A 21 -10.89 -19.28 16.30
CA LEU A 21 -11.43 -17.92 16.39
C LEU A 21 -10.54 -16.90 15.68
N LEU A 22 -9.21 -16.99 15.84
CA LEU A 22 -8.26 -16.12 15.15
C LEU A 22 -8.29 -16.34 13.64
N ALA A 23 -8.34 -17.60 13.19
CA ALA A 23 -8.41 -17.94 11.77
C ALA A 23 -9.68 -17.38 11.09
N ASP A 24 -10.84 -17.51 11.75
CA ASP A 24 -12.11 -16.97 11.28
C ASP A 24 -12.09 -15.43 11.25
N THR A 25 -11.56 -14.81 12.31
CA THR A 25 -11.43 -13.35 12.39
C THR A 25 -10.50 -12.81 11.30
N GLN A 26 -9.36 -13.46 11.05
CA GLN A 26 -8.43 -13.06 10.00
C GLN A 26 -9.09 -13.15 8.62
N SER A 27 -9.84 -14.23 8.37
CA SER A 27 -10.56 -14.44 7.11
C SER A 27 -11.65 -13.38 6.91
N TRP A 28 -12.40 -13.05 7.95
CA TRP A 28 -13.40 -11.97 7.93
C TRP A 28 -12.78 -10.59 7.66
N LEU A 29 -11.69 -10.24 8.35
CA LEU A 29 -10.99 -8.97 8.12
C LEU A 29 -10.43 -8.87 6.69
N GLN A 30 -9.91 -9.97 6.15
CA GLN A 30 -9.44 -10.03 4.77
C GLN A 30 -10.58 -9.78 3.78
N GLN A 31 -11.75 -10.41 3.99
CA GLN A 31 -12.93 -10.18 3.15
C GLN A 31 -13.43 -8.73 3.23
N LEU A 32 -13.43 -8.12 4.42
CA LEU A 32 -13.79 -6.71 4.59
C LEU A 32 -12.85 -5.78 3.82
N GLN A 33 -11.54 -6.02 3.92
CA GLN A 33 -10.53 -5.25 3.19
C GLN A 33 -10.72 -5.37 1.68
N GLU A 34 -10.92 -6.58 1.16
CA GLU A 34 -11.20 -6.78 -0.27
C GLU A 34 -12.51 -6.09 -0.67
N GLY A 35 -13.53 -6.17 0.18
CA GLY A 35 -14.82 -5.51 0.02
C GLY A 35 -14.70 -4.00 -0.21
N LEU A 36 -13.80 -3.32 0.51
CA LEU A 36 -13.54 -1.88 0.32
C LEU A 36 -12.98 -1.59 -1.08
N ILE A 37 -12.03 -2.39 -1.56
CA ILE A 37 -11.48 -2.25 -2.91
C ILE A 37 -12.55 -2.56 -3.96
N TRP A 38 -13.45 -3.52 -3.68
CA TRP A 38 -14.55 -3.90 -4.55
C TRP A 38 -15.60 -2.81 -4.77
N GLN A 39 -15.78 -1.93 -3.79
CA GLN A 39 -16.70 -0.79 -3.85
C GLN A 39 -16.20 0.35 -4.75
N LEU A 40 -14.91 0.38 -5.09
CA LEU A 40 -14.37 1.42 -5.97
C LEU A 40 -14.89 1.25 -7.41
N PRO A 41 -15.37 2.34 -8.05
CA PRO A 41 -15.93 2.32 -9.40
C PRO A 41 -14.83 2.26 -10.47
N ILE A 42 -13.97 1.24 -10.42
CA ILE A 42 -12.85 1.05 -11.34
C ILE A 42 -12.94 -0.30 -12.06
N LYS A 43 -12.55 -0.32 -13.34
CA LYS A 43 -12.43 -1.55 -14.14
C LYS A 43 -11.29 -2.43 -13.60
N HIS A 44 -11.38 -3.75 -13.79
CA HIS A 44 -10.30 -4.71 -13.47
C HIS A 44 -9.69 -4.61 -12.05
N ARG A 45 -10.45 -4.15 -11.04
CA ARG A 45 -9.99 -4.03 -9.64
C ARG A 45 -9.43 -5.32 -9.03
N LYS A 46 -9.86 -6.50 -9.51
CA LYS A 46 -9.27 -7.81 -9.16
C LYS A 46 -7.74 -7.84 -9.29
N LYS A 47 -7.15 -7.07 -10.22
CA LYS A 47 -5.69 -7.02 -10.39
C LYS A 47 -4.99 -6.51 -9.12
N LEU A 48 -5.61 -5.59 -8.39
CA LEU A 48 -5.08 -5.04 -7.14
C LEU A 48 -5.22 -6.00 -5.95
N LEU A 49 -5.85 -7.16 -6.15
CA LEU A 49 -5.97 -8.21 -5.13
C LEU A 49 -5.06 -9.41 -5.44
N ARG A 50 -4.19 -9.30 -6.46
CA ARG A 50 -3.28 -10.38 -6.88
C ARG A 50 -1.87 -10.20 -6.32
N LYS A 51 -1.19 -11.33 -6.14
CA LYS A 51 0.25 -11.38 -5.85
C LYS A 51 1.02 -10.64 -6.97
N GLY A 52 1.79 -9.61 -6.61
CA GLY A 52 2.50 -8.74 -7.56
C GLY A 52 2.02 -7.28 -7.58
N SER A 53 0.77 -7.03 -7.18
CA SER A 53 0.19 -5.68 -7.15
C SER A 53 -0.89 -5.55 -6.06
N TYR A 54 -0.66 -6.19 -4.92
CA TYR A 54 -1.65 -6.27 -3.86
C TYR A 54 -1.78 -4.93 -3.13
N LEU A 55 -2.96 -4.31 -3.20
CA LEU A 55 -3.28 -3.07 -2.50
C LEU A 55 -4.09 -3.39 -1.23
N SER A 56 -3.42 -3.35 -0.08
CA SER A 56 -4.08 -3.50 1.22
C SER A 56 -4.82 -2.23 1.65
N SER A 57 -5.75 -2.37 2.59
CA SER A 57 -6.44 -1.21 3.20
C SER A 57 -5.45 -0.30 3.91
N LYS A 58 -4.44 -0.90 4.58
CA LYS A 58 -3.34 -0.19 5.23
C LYS A 58 -2.55 0.67 4.24
N ALA A 59 -2.17 0.10 3.09
CA ALA A 59 -1.44 0.84 2.06
C ALA A 59 -2.30 1.96 1.45
N LEU A 60 -3.56 1.68 1.15
CA LEU A 60 -4.47 2.71 0.63
C LEU A 60 -4.69 3.85 1.65
N ALA A 61 -4.89 3.52 2.93
CA ALA A 61 -5.01 4.53 3.99
C ALA A 61 -3.74 5.38 4.09
N HIS A 62 -2.55 4.75 4.06
CA HIS A 62 -1.26 5.45 4.06
C HIS A 62 -1.13 6.41 2.86
N ILE A 63 -1.46 5.93 1.66
CA ILE A 63 -1.43 6.73 0.42
C ILE A 63 -2.36 7.94 0.54
N LEU A 64 -3.60 7.74 0.99
CA LEU A 64 -4.57 8.83 1.09
C LEU A 64 -4.19 9.82 2.20
N GLU A 65 -3.71 9.33 3.34
CA GLU A 65 -3.27 10.17 4.45
C GLU A 65 -2.09 11.07 4.06
N ARG A 66 -1.10 10.50 3.37
CA ARG A 66 0.12 11.23 3.00
C ARG A 66 -0.03 12.01 1.70
N HIS A 67 -0.73 11.47 0.71
CA HIS A 67 -0.65 11.97 -0.66
C HIS A 67 -1.99 12.41 -1.25
N TYR A 68 -3.12 12.44 -0.52
CA TYR A 68 -4.37 13.00 -1.05
C TYR A 68 -4.59 14.44 -0.59
N TYR A 69 -4.89 15.36 -1.51
CA TYR A 69 -5.00 16.79 -1.20
C TYR A 69 -6.10 17.14 -0.18
N LYS A 70 -7.19 16.36 -0.13
CA LYS A 70 -8.28 16.61 0.83
C LYS A 70 -7.95 16.15 2.25
N VAL A 71 -6.82 15.47 2.45
CA VAL A 71 -6.31 15.12 3.78
C VAL A 71 -5.15 16.06 4.10
N PRO A 72 -5.37 17.13 4.92
CA PRO A 72 -4.37 18.16 5.19
C PRO A 72 -3.33 17.70 6.22
N ARG A 73 -2.71 16.54 5.98
CA ARG A 73 -1.56 16.01 6.73
C ARG A 73 -0.35 15.96 5.81
N HIS A 74 0.87 16.03 6.34
CA HIS A 74 2.11 15.96 5.55
C HIS A 74 2.19 16.93 4.36
N PRO A 75 2.23 18.26 4.59
CA PRO A 75 2.21 19.26 3.53
C PRO A 75 3.45 19.25 2.62
N LEU A 76 4.59 18.74 3.11
CA LEU A 76 5.86 18.67 2.36
C LEU A 76 5.97 17.43 1.46
N THR A 77 4.85 16.84 1.06
CA THR A 77 4.81 15.65 0.21
C THR A 77 3.94 15.91 -1.01
N GLY A 78 4.23 15.22 -2.11
CA GLY A 78 3.41 15.33 -3.32
C GLY A 78 1.96 14.93 -3.06
N LYS A 79 1.02 15.66 -3.67
CA LYS A 79 -0.43 15.53 -3.45
C LYS A 79 -1.17 15.22 -4.74
N PHE A 80 -1.86 14.08 -4.79
CA PHE A 80 -2.87 13.79 -5.80
C PHE A 80 -4.02 14.77 -5.65
N THR A 81 -4.44 15.37 -6.77
CA THR A 81 -5.62 16.24 -6.86
C THR A 81 -6.80 15.55 -7.57
N ILE A 82 -6.54 14.42 -8.22
CA ILE A 82 -7.53 13.57 -8.87
C ILE A 82 -8.40 12.78 -7.86
N PRO A 83 -9.61 12.32 -8.25
CA PRO A 83 -10.47 11.50 -7.39
C PRO A 83 -9.84 10.16 -6.98
N ILE A 84 -10.18 9.65 -5.79
CA ILE A 84 -9.67 8.37 -5.25
C ILE A 84 -9.80 7.20 -6.24
N PRO A 85 -10.93 6.97 -6.93
CA PRO A 85 -11.02 5.89 -7.92
C PRO A 85 -9.98 6.04 -9.04
N GLN A 86 -9.69 7.27 -9.46
CA GLN A 86 -8.68 7.53 -10.50
C GLN A 86 -7.26 7.27 -9.96
N ILE A 87 -6.95 7.65 -8.72
CA ILE A 87 -5.67 7.32 -8.06
C ILE A 87 -5.46 5.80 -8.09
N VAL A 88 -6.46 5.04 -7.67
CA VAL A 88 -6.38 3.58 -7.60
C VAL A 88 -6.28 2.94 -8.99
N ALA A 89 -6.94 3.52 -10.00
CA ALA A 89 -6.77 3.10 -11.39
C ALA A 89 -5.35 3.36 -11.91
N CYS A 90 -4.77 4.53 -11.62
CA CYS A 90 -3.38 4.84 -11.97
C CYS A 90 -2.39 3.89 -11.27
N ILE A 91 -2.61 3.54 -10.00
CA ILE A 91 -1.80 2.54 -9.29
C ILE A 91 -1.87 1.18 -10.00
N ARG A 92 -3.07 0.71 -10.34
CA ARG A 92 -3.28 -0.55 -11.08
C ARG A 92 -2.51 -0.56 -12.40
N ASP A 93 -2.56 0.53 -13.14
CA ASP A 93 -1.94 0.64 -14.46
C ASP A 93 -0.41 0.78 -14.35
N ALA A 94 0.08 1.51 -13.35
CA ALA A 94 1.50 1.59 -13.03
C ALA A 94 2.06 0.21 -12.65
N CYS A 95 1.30 -0.62 -11.94
CA CYS A 95 1.69 -2.00 -11.64
C CYS A 95 1.85 -2.91 -12.88
N GLN A 96 1.41 -2.49 -14.07
CA GLN A 96 1.70 -3.22 -15.32
C GLN A 96 3.08 -2.86 -15.91
N GLN A 97 3.72 -1.80 -15.43
CA GLN A 97 5.06 -1.42 -15.88
C GLN A 97 6.12 -2.38 -15.32
N PRO A 98 7.26 -2.54 -16.03
CA PRO A 98 8.40 -3.27 -15.50
C PRO A 98 8.85 -2.66 -14.15
N PRO A 99 9.14 -3.48 -13.13
CA PRO A 99 9.70 -2.98 -11.89
C PRO A 99 11.15 -2.54 -12.08
N GLU A 100 11.51 -1.44 -11.43
CA GLU A 100 12.89 -0.99 -11.25
C GLU A 100 13.26 -1.05 -9.77
N THR A 101 14.55 -1.19 -9.46
CA THR A 101 15.01 -1.17 -8.07
C THR A 101 14.92 0.24 -7.50
N VAL A 102 14.53 0.33 -6.23
CA VAL A 102 14.69 1.58 -5.47
C VAL A 102 16.12 1.61 -4.92
N PRO A 103 16.91 2.68 -5.16
CA PRO A 103 18.25 2.80 -4.63
C PRO A 103 18.30 2.56 -3.11
N HIS A 104 19.28 1.78 -2.64
CA HIS A 104 19.51 1.47 -1.22
C HIS A 104 18.30 0.86 -0.48
N SER A 105 17.35 0.29 -1.21
CA SER A 105 16.15 -0.33 -0.64
C SER A 105 15.90 -1.68 -1.31
N PRO A 106 15.38 -2.69 -0.58
CA PRO A 106 14.92 -3.94 -1.20
C PRO A 106 13.62 -3.77 -1.99
N HIS A 107 13.04 -2.56 -2.02
CA HIS A 107 11.77 -2.30 -2.69
C HIS A 107 11.93 -2.10 -4.20
N LEU A 108 10.82 -2.31 -4.89
CA LEU A 108 10.71 -2.11 -6.32
C LEU A 108 9.81 -0.90 -6.57
N GLN A 109 10.18 -0.06 -7.52
CA GLN A 109 9.35 1.04 -8.00
C GLN A 109 8.81 0.75 -9.40
N ARG A 110 7.69 1.37 -9.71
CA ARG A 110 7.15 1.48 -11.07
C ARG A 110 6.68 2.90 -11.27
N VAL A 111 7.11 3.51 -12.36
CA VAL A 111 6.73 4.87 -12.73
C VAL A 111 5.84 4.79 -13.96
N LEU A 112 4.73 5.52 -13.92
CA LEU A 112 3.83 5.67 -15.06
C LEU A 112 3.57 7.15 -15.30
N ASP A 113 3.85 7.62 -16.51
CA ASP A 113 3.31 8.90 -16.99
C ASP A 113 1.92 8.68 -17.57
N THR A 114 0.94 9.39 -17.03
CA THR A 114 -0.45 9.30 -17.49
C THR A 114 -0.76 10.29 -18.61
N GLY A 115 0.15 11.22 -18.91
CA GLY A 115 -0.06 12.32 -19.86
C GLY A 115 -1.09 13.35 -19.41
N THR A 116 -1.65 13.21 -18.20
CA THR A 116 -2.66 14.11 -17.64
C THR A 116 -2.29 14.55 -16.23
N PRO A 117 -2.63 15.77 -15.80
CA PRO A 117 -2.35 16.22 -14.43
C PRO A 117 -2.93 15.29 -13.37
N LEU A 118 -2.07 14.76 -12.51
CA LEU A 118 -2.46 13.90 -11.38
C LEU A 118 -2.47 14.66 -10.05
N GLY A 119 -1.65 15.71 -9.95
CA GLY A 119 -1.39 16.36 -8.68
C GLY A 119 -0.20 17.30 -8.74
N HIS A 120 0.37 17.56 -7.56
CA HIS A 120 1.54 18.40 -7.38
C HIS A 120 2.68 17.64 -6.72
N ASP A 121 3.92 17.98 -7.07
CA ASP A 121 5.12 17.56 -6.33
C ASP A 121 5.28 18.38 -5.03
N PRO A 122 6.26 18.07 -4.15
CA PRO A 122 6.52 18.86 -2.94
C PRO A 122 6.87 20.34 -3.19
N SER A 123 7.31 20.67 -4.40
CA SER A 123 7.63 22.05 -4.82
C SER A 123 6.40 22.79 -5.36
N GLY A 124 5.24 22.14 -5.46
CA GLY A 124 3.99 22.70 -5.97
C GLY A 124 3.82 22.57 -7.49
N ASN A 125 4.78 22.00 -8.21
CA ASN A 125 4.69 21.86 -9.66
C ASN A 125 3.66 20.80 -10.02
N THR A 126 2.88 21.05 -11.07
CA THR A 126 1.94 20.06 -11.59
C THR A 126 2.72 18.88 -12.17
N VAL A 127 2.29 17.66 -11.85
CA VAL A 127 2.90 16.42 -12.34
C VAL A 127 1.88 15.50 -12.99
N THR A 128 2.33 14.77 -14.01
CA THR A 128 1.54 13.77 -14.76
C THR A 128 1.94 12.33 -14.44
N THR A 129 3.03 12.17 -13.70
CA THR A 129 3.62 10.88 -13.33
C THR A 129 3.13 10.41 -11.97
N ILE A 130 3.00 9.09 -11.83
CA ILE A 130 2.78 8.40 -10.56
C ILE A 130 3.93 7.41 -10.34
N THR A 131 4.45 7.39 -9.12
CA THR A 131 5.38 6.37 -8.65
C THR A 131 4.66 5.44 -7.68
N VAL A 132 4.75 4.13 -7.92
CA VAL A 132 4.25 3.08 -7.03
C VAL A 132 5.41 2.28 -6.49
N ILE A 133 5.52 2.16 -5.17
CA ILE A 133 6.54 1.36 -4.50
C ILE A 133 5.91 0.08 -3.97
N THR A 134 6.52 -1.05 -4.29
CA THR A 134 6.09 -2.39 -3.87
C THR A 134 7.21 -3.13 -3.14
N SER A 135 6.85 -4.01 -2.21
CA SER A 135 7.77 -5.03 -1.69
C SER A 135 8.17 -6.02 -2.79
N THR A 136 9.22 -6.80 -2.56
CA THR A 136 9.61 -7.90 -3.48
C THR A 136 8.52 -8.98 -3.61
N GLY A 137 7.65 -9.12 -2.60
CA GLY A 137 6.47 -9.99 -2.64
C GLY A 137 5.29 -9.43 -3.45
N GLY A 138 5.38 -8.17 -3.91
CA GLY A 138 4.34 -7.52 -4.70
C GLY A 138 3.22 -6.87 -3.89
N GLU A 139 3.44 -6.61 -2.60
CA GLU A 139 2.56 -5.77 -1.80
C GLU A 139 2.87 -4.30 -2.09
N ILE A 140 1.85 -3.50 -2.39
CA ILE A 140 1.98 -2.05 -2.55
C ILE A 140 2.22 -1.45 -1.17
N ILE A 141 3.33 -0.72 -1.03
CA ILE A 141 3.74 -0.05 0.19
C ILE A 141 3.22 1.40 0.18
N THR A 142 3.43 2.10 -0.94
CA THR A 142 2.97 3.47 -1.14
C THR A 142 2.86 3.80 -2.62
N ALA A 143 2.20 4.92 -2.91
CA ALA A 143 2.14 5.55 -4.21
C ALA A 143 2.00 7.06 -4.04
N PHE A 144 2.63 7.83 -4.92
CA PHE A 144 2.62 9.29 -4.85
C PHE A 144 2.77 9.90 -6.25
N PRO A 145 2.30 11.14 -6.45
CA PRO A 145 2.49 11.85 -7.71
C PRO A 145 3.94 12.34 -7.83
N GLY A 146 4.49 12.26 -9.03
CA GLY A 146 5.89 12.57 -9.32
C GLY A 146 6.77 11.33 -9.41
N ILE A 147 8.08 11.57 -9.47
CA ILE A 147 9.15 10.57 -9.50
C ILE A 147 9.97 10.63 -8.21
N LEU A 148 10.63 9.53 -7.85
CA LEU A 148 11.65 9.59 -6.81
C LEU A 148 12.74 10.59 -7.27
N PRO A 149 13.11 11.57 -6.44
CA PRO A 149 14.21 12.45 -6.78
C PRO A 149 15.49 11.61 -6.95
N PRO A 150 16.30 11.87 -7.99
CA PRO A 150 17.63 11.28 -8.07
C PRO A 150 18.38 11.71 -6.81
N GLN A 151 18.87 10.75 -6.02
CA GLN A 151 19.71 11.10 -4.89
C GLN A 151 20.97 11.76 -5.45
N GLN A 152 21.25 13.00 -5.01
CA GLN A 152 22.57 13.58 -5.17
C GLN A 152 23.54 12.58 -4.53
N GLN A 153 24.50 12.10 -5.31
CA GLN A 153 25.67 11.42 -4.78
C GLN A 153 26.38 12.43 -3.90
N ASP A 154 26.26 12.28 -2.57
CA ASP A 154 27.20 12.93 -1.67
C ASP A 154 28.60 12.40 -2.04
N LEU A 155 29.39 13.29 -2.65
CA LEU A 155 30.80 13.13 -2.99
C LEU A 155 31.67 13.10 -1.73
#